data_AF-A0A2Z5UPP7-F1
#
_entry.id   AF-A0A2Z5UPP7-F1
#
_cell.length_a   1.000
_cell.length_b   1.000
_cell.length_c   1.000
_cell.angle_alpha   90.00
_cell.angle_beta   90.00
_cell.angle_gamma   90.00
#
_symmetry.space_group_name_H-M   'P 1'
#
loop_
_entity.id
_entity.type
_entity.pdbx_description
1 polymer ?
#
loop_
_entity_poly.entity_id
_entity_poly.type
_entity_poly.pdbx_seq_one_letter_code
_entity_poly.pdbx_strand_id
1 'polypeptide(L)'
;MQVSKESMIAIPADPSDPEDRDVSVAGLERAHMGRRFRILRHRLGMTQEQFASTYGIPLASLRQYEMARYMPPPAVRAYLKVIEAEPEVVKRAMAG
;
A
#
# COMPACT_ATOMS: atom_id res chain seq x y z
N MET A 1 -10.32 17.36 -22.84
CA MET A 1 -9.85 15.97 -22.64
C MET A 1 -9.26 15.90 -21.23
N GLN A 2 -9.87 15.16 -20.30
CA GLN A 2 -9.32 15.04 -18.94
C GLN A 2 -8.06 14.18 -18.99
N VAL A 3 -6.92 14.73 -18.56
CA VAL A 3 -5.65 13.99 -18.49
C VAL A 3 -5.74 12.98 -17.34
N SER A 4 -5.44 11.72 -17.62
CA SER A 4 -5.43 10.65 -16.62
C SER A 4 -4.32 10.86 -15.59
N LYS A 5 -4.56 10.51 -14.32
CA LYS A 5 -3.52 10.53 -13.28
C LYS A 5 -2.34 9.59 -13.56
N GLU A 6 -2.54 8.56 -14.39
CA GLU A 6 -1.47 7.65 -14.82
C GLU A 6 -0.50 8.33 -15.80
N SER A 7 -0.96 9.31 -16.57
CA SER A 7 -0.12 10.05 -17.53
C SER A 7 0.41 11.37 -16.98
N MET A 8 -0.07 11.83 -15.82
CA MET A 8 0.38 13.06 -15.19
C MET A 8 1.64 12.76 -14.37
N ILE A 9 2.78 13.35 -14.75
CA ILE A 9 4.05 13.17 -14.04
C ILE A 9 4.04 14.00 -12.75
N ALA A 10 4.34 13.34 -11.63
CA ALA A 10 4.49 13.97 -10.31
C ALA A 10 5.95 14.20 -9.95
N ILE A 11 6.82 13.25 -10.31
CA ILE A 11 8.27 13.33 -10.10
C ILE A 11 8.91 13.02 -11.45
N PRO A 12 9.61 13.98 -12.08
CA PRO A 12 10.32 13.73 -13.32
C PRO A 12 11.54 12.82 -13.06
N ALA A 13 11.93 12.04 -14.08
CA ALA A 13 13.17 11.29 -14.06
C ALA A 13 14.39 12.21 -13.95
N ASP A 14 15.44 11.74 -13.27
CA ASP A 14 16.74 12.39 -13.25
C ASP A 14 17.42 12.26 -14.63
N PRO A 15 17.70 13.38 -15.33
CA PRO A 15 18.35 13.32 -16.64
C PRO A 15 19.79 12.79 -16.60
N SER A 16 20.40 12.69 -15.42
CA SER A 16 21.75 12.16 -15.23
C SER A 16 21.79 10.65 -14.96
N ASP A 17 20.65 10.01 -14.71
CA ASP A 17 20.52 8.56 -14.52
C ASP A 17 19.69 7.94 -15.66
N PRO A 18 20.31 7.22 -16.61
CA PRO A 18 19.61 6.59 -17.73
C PRO A 18 18.59 5.50 -17.33
N GLU A 19 18.66 4.97 -16.11
CA GLU A 19 17.73 3.95 -15.62
C GLU A 19 16.55 4.54 -14.84
N ASP A 20 16.65 5.81 -14.43
CA ASP A 20 15.58 6.49 -13.70
C ASP A 20 14.39 6.77 -14.60
N ARG A 21 13.19 6.75 -14.02
CA ARG A 21 11.93 6.87 -14.77
C ARG A 21 10.99 7.82 -14.07
N ASP A 22 10.21 8.53 -14.89
CA ASP A 22 9.15 9.39 -14.42
C ASP A 22 8.18 8.62 -13.52
N VAL A 23 7.77 9.24 -12.42
CA VAL A 23 6.73 8.73 -11.54
C VAL A 23 5.45 9.51 -11.80
N SER A 24 4.41 8.81 -12.22
CA SER A 24 3.07 9.40 -12.35
C SER A 24 2.45 9.72 -11.00
N VAL A 25 1.46 10.63 -10.97
CA VAL A 25 0.66 10.92 -9.77
C VAL A 25 0.03 9.64 -9.21
N ALA A 26 -0.54 8.80 -10.07
CA ALA A 26 -1.11 7.52 -9.63
C ALA A 26 -0.04 6.56 -9.09
N GLY A 27 1.15 6.53 -9.69
CA GLY A 27 2.30 5.77 -9.20
C GLY A 27 2.74 6.21 -7.81
N LEU A 28 2.84 7.52 -7.59
CA LEU A 28 3.19 8.10 -6.30
C LEU A 28 2.13 7.80 -5.22
N GLU A 29 0.85 7.93 -5.57
CA GLU A 29 -0.26 7.55 -4.68
C GLU A 29 -0.18 6.06 -4.28
N ARG A 30 0.08 5.15 -5.23
CA ARG A 30 0.30 3.72 -4.95
C ARG A 30 1.50 3.50 -4.04
N ALA A 31 2.62 4.17 -4.31
CA ALA A 31 3.86 4.05 -3.53
C ALA A 31 3.64 4.48 -2.07
N HIS A 32 2.95 5.59 -1.84
CA HIS A 32 2.60 6.04 -0.49
C HIS A 32 1.67 5.05 0.22
N MET A 33 0.66 4.52 -0.47
CA MET A 33 -0.25 3.54 0.13
C MET A 33 0.48 2.23 0.48
N GLY A 34 1.31 1.70 -0.43
CA GLY A 34 2.13 0.52 -0.17
C GLY A 34 3.11 0.71 0.99
N ARG A 35 3.70 1.91 1.11
CA ARG A 35 4.55 2.27 2.25
C ARG A 35 3.78 2.28 3.57
N ARG A 36 2.52 2.72 3.60
CA ARG A 36 1.69 2.67 4.83
C ARG A 36 1.47 1.24 5.32
N PHE A 37 1.14 0.31 4.42
CA PHE A 37 1.05 -1.13 4.74
C PHE A 37 2.34 -1.64 5.37
N ARG A 38 3.49 -1.40 4.71
CA ARG A 38 4.81 -1.82 5.22
C ARG A 38 5.08 -1.25 6.60
N ILE A 39 4.90 0.05 6.81
CA ILE A 39 5.17 0.71 8.09
C ILE A 39 4.32 0.12 9.20
N LEU A 40 3.01 -0.02 8.98
CA LEU A 40 2.12 -0.58 9.98
C LEU A 40 2.52 -2.01 10.33
N ARG A 41 2.75 -2.85 9.32
CA ARG A 41 3.16 -4.24 9.52
C ARG A 41 4.48 -4.34 10.29
N HIS A 42 5.48 -3.54 9.93
CA HIS A 42 6.76 -3.50 10.64
C HIS A 42 6.62 -2.98 12.08
N ARG A 43 5.79 -1.95 12.30
CA ARG A 43 5.48 -1.43 13.65
C ARG A 43 4.84 -2.49 14.54
N LEU A 44 4.03 -3.37 13.96
CA LEU A 44 3.39 -4.50 14.65
C LEU A 44 4.30 -5.73 14.78
N GLY A 45 5.54 -5.68 14.25
CA GLY A 45 6.48 -6.80 14.34
C GLY A 45 6.07 -8.04 13.54
N MET A 46 5.27 -7.88 12.48
CA MET A 46 4.70 -9.00 11.72
C MET A 46 5.42 -9.24 10.38
N THR A 47 5.54 -10.51 9.99
CA THR A 47 5.81 -10.88 8.59
C THR A 47 4.60 -10.58 7.71
N GLN A 48 4.77 -10.63 6.38
CA GLN A 48 3.65 -10.45 5.46
C GLN A 48 2.58 -11.53 5.66
N GLU A 49 2.99 -12.77 5.87
CA GLU A 49 2.13 -13.92 6.14
C GLU A 49 1.33 -13.71 7.42
N GLN A 50 1.99 -13.29 8.50
CA GLN A 50 1.34 -13.01 9.78
C GLN A 50 0.33 -11.88 9.66
N PHE A 51 0.70 -10.77 9.01
CA PHE A 51 -0.20 -9.64 8.83
C PHE A 51 -1.41 -10.01 7.96
N ALA A 52 -1.17 -10.71 6.85
CA ALA A 52 -2.20 -11.20 5.94
C ALA A 52 -3.20 -12.11 6.67
N SER A 53 -2.71 -13.11 7.40
CA SER A 53 -3.55 -14.03 8.16
C SER A 53 -4.27 -13.34 9.32
N THR A 54 -3.62 -12.42 10.04
CA THR A 54 -4.19 -11.75 11.21
C THR A 54 -5.35 -10.85 10.84
N TYR A 55 -5.22 -10.12 9.72
CA TYR A 55 -6.19 -9.11 9.33
C TYR A 55 -7.08 -9.54 8.16
N GLY A 56 -6.96 -10.76 7.66
CA GLY A 56 -7.80 -11.27 6.56
C GLY A 56 -7.55 -10.57 5.22
N ILE A 57 -6.31 -10.12 4.97
CA ILE A 57 -5.92 -9.55 3.67
C ILE A 57 -5.15 -10.64 2.91
N PRO A 58 -5.59 -11.08 1.71
CA PRO A 58 -4.88 -12.13 0.98
C PRO A 58 -3.41 -11.79 0.78
N LEU A 59 -2.52 -12.73 1.10
CA LEU A 59 -1.07 -12.52 1.06
C LEU A 59 -0.57 -12.03 -0.31
N ALA A 60 -1.12 -12.60 -1.39
CA ALA A 60 -0.79 -12.17 -2.76
C ALA A 60 -1.17 -10.70 -3.01
N SER A 61 -2.33 -10.26 -2.50
CA SER A 61 -2.78 -8.88 -2.59
C SER A 61 -1.90 -7.96 -1.74
N LEU A 62 -1.59 -8.34 -0.49
CA LEU A 62 -0.71 -7.56 0.39
C LEU A 62 0.66 -7.31 -0.26
N ARG A 63 1.28 -8.34 -0.86
CA ARG A 63 2.55 -8.20 -1.58
C ARG A 63 2.45 -7.19 -2.72
N GLN A 64 1.41 -7.28 -3.53
CA GLN A 64 1.19 -6.34 -4.64
C GLN A 64 0.97 -4.91 -4.15
N TYR A 65 0.29 -4.72 -3.02
CA TYR A 65 0.08 -3.41 -2.40
C TYR A 65 1.38 -2.84 -1.85
N GLU A 66 2.15 -3.61 -1.09
CA GLU A 66 3.43 -3.17 -0.51
C GLU A 66 4.48 -2.83 -1.59
N MET A 67 4.43 -3.52 -2.74
CA MET A 67 5.24 -3.26 -3.93
C MET A 67 4.69 -2.15 -4.84
N ALA A 68 3.59 -1.49 -4.46
CA ALA A 68 2.94 -0.44 -5.24
C ALA A 68 2.50 -0.83 -6.66
N ARG A 69 2.29 -2.14 -6.91
CA ARG A 69 1.84 -2.66 -8.21
C ARG A 69 0.37 -2.36 -8.47
N TYR A 70 -0.46 -2.37 -7.42
CA TYR A 70 -1.86 -2.01 -7.50
C TYR A 70 -2.29 -1.12 -6.33
N MET A 71 -3.27 -0.26 -6.61
CA MET A 71 -3.96 0.48 -5.56
C MET A 71 -4.93 -0.47 -4.84
N PRO A 72 -4.84 -0.63 -3.50
CA PRO A 72 -5.83 -1.42 -2.77
C PRO A 72 -7.24 -0.86 -2.98
N PRO A 73 -8.29 -1.71 -3.04
CA PRO A 73 -9.67 -1.24 -3.15
C PRO A 73 -10.06 -0.28 -2.02
N PRO A 74 -11.07 0.61 -2.22
CA PRO A 74 -11.49 1.57 -1.19
C PRO A 74 -11.77 0.95 0.18
N ALA A 75 -12.42 -0.23 0.22
CA ALA A 75 -12.71 -0.95 1.45
C ALA A 75 -11.43 -1.37 2.18
N VAL A 76 -10.42 -1.87 1.46
CA VAL A 76 -9.12 -2.27 2.04
C VAL A 76 -8.37 -1.06 2.58
N ARG A 77 -8.45 0.10 1.92
CA ARG A 77 -7.84 1.35 2.42
C ARG A 77 -8.54 1.88 3.67
N ALA A 78 -9.87 1.80 3.71
CA ALA A 78 -10.65 2.17 4.89
C ALA A 78 -10.34 1.23 6.05
N TYR A 79 -10.29 -0.07 5.79
CA TYR A 79 -9.95 -1.09 6.77
C TYR A 79 -8.52 -0.89 7.33
N LEU A 80 -7.54 -0.56 6.48
CA LEU A 80 -6.19 -0.23 6.95
C LEU A 80 -6.20 0.91 7.98
N LYS A 81 -7.02 1.95 7.79
CA LYS A 81 -7.15 3.04 8.78
C LYS A 81 -7.66 2.54 10.13
N VAL A 82 -8.57 1.56 10.12
CA VAL A 82 -9.10 0.96 11.35
C VAL A 82 -7.99 0.14 12.05
N ILE A 83 -7.20 -0.64 11.30
CA ILE A 83 -6.05 -1.38 11.86
C ILE A 83 -4.99 -0.42 12.40
N GLU A 84 -4.73 0.71 11.73
CA GLU A 84 -3.76 1.70 12.19
C GLU A 84 -4.14 2.31 13.54
N ALA A 85 -5.44 2.51 13.77
CA ALA A 85 -5.99 3.10 14.99
C ALA A 85 -6.11 2.06 16.12
N GLU A 86 -6.65 0.87 15.83
CA GLU A 86 -7.05 -0.11 16.84
C GLU A 86 -6.58 -1.55 16.48
N PRO A 87 -5.26 -1.79 16.32
CA PRO A 87 -4.74 -3.05 15.78
C PRO A 87 -5.14 -4.27 16.62
N GLU A 88 -5.08 -4.15 17.95
CA GLU A 88 -5.41 -5.25 18.86
C GLU A 88 -6.92 -5.55 18.90
N VAL A 89 -7.78 -4.53 18.73
CA VAL A 89 -9.23 -4.72 18.66
C VAL A 89 -9.58 -5.49 17.39
N VAL A 90 -9.05 -5.07 16.25
CA VAL A 90 -9.29 -5.74 14.96
C VAL A 90 -8.75 -7.16 15.00
N LYS A 91 -7.52 -7.36 15.49
CA LYS A 91 -6.93 -8.69 15.65
C LYS A 91 -7.82 -9.63 16.48
N ARG A 92 -8.37 -9.16 17.60
CA ARG A 92 -9.31 -9.95 18.41
C ARG A 92 -10.62 -10.24 17.67
N ALA A 93 -11.16 -9.27 16.95
CA ALA A 93 -12.39 -9.44 16.17
C ALA A 93 -12.23 -10.46 15.03
N MET A 94 -11.03 -10.59 14.46
CA MET A 94 -10.70 -11.53 13.38
C MET A 94 -10.28 -12.93 13.88
N ALA A 95 -10.14 -13.14 15.18
CA ALA A 95 -9.66 -14.40 15.77
C ALA A 95 -10.76 -15.43 16.04
N GLY A 96 -12.03 -15.09 15.80
CA GLY A 96 -13.18 -16.01 15.86
C GLY A 96 -13.53 -16.56 14.49
#